data_AF-A0A9D6V2T6-F1
#
_entry.id   AF-A0A9D6V2T6-F1
#
_cell.length_a   1.000
_cell.length_b   1.000
_cell.length_c   1.000
_cell.angle_alpha   90.00
_cell.angle_beta   90.00
_cell.angle_gamma   90.00
#
_symmetry.space_group_name_H-M   'P 1'
#
loop_
_entity.id
_entity.type
_entity.pdbx_description
1 polymer ?
#
loop_
_entity_poly.entity_id
_entity_poly.type
_entity_poly.pdbx_seq_one_letter_code
_entity_poly.pdbx_strand_id
1 'polypeptide(L)'
;FSMKGFSAGLAVAILLAVVRPSGVSGLSGSLEITAWLMLVPAISAYLAMNFTGASTYTSLSGVRKEMKWAVPIQIAGAVVGVILWLASRFTA
;
A
#
# COMPACT_ATOMS: atom_id res chain seq x y z
N PHE A 1 -8.12 9.93 6.93
CA PHE A 1 -8.34 9.38 5.57
C PHE A 1 -7.41 8.21 5.24
N SER A 2 -6.13 8.29 5.65
CA SER A 2 -5.10 7.28 5.42
C SER A 2 -5.51 5.88 5.86
N MET A 3 -6.09 5.73 7.06
CA MET A 3 -6.51 4.42 7.58
C MET A 3 -7.58 3.73 6.72
N LYS A 4 -8.51 4.51 6.14
CA LYS A 4 -9.55 3.97 5.25
C LYS A 4 -8.97 3.56 3.90
N GLY A 5 -8.05 4.36 3.37
CA GLY A 5 -7.31 4.00 2.15
C GLY A 5 -6.44 2.76 2.37
N PHE A 6 -5.73 2.69 3.49
CA PHE A 6 -4.93 1.53 3.86
C PHE A 6 -5.79 0.26 3.94
N SER A 7 -6.93 0.30 4.64
CA SER A 7 -7.81 -0.88 4.75
C SER A 7 -8.40 -1.32 3.41
N ALA A 8 -8.80 -0.36 2.57
CA ALA A 8 -9.30 -0.66 1.22
C ALA A 8 -8.20 -1.25 0.33
N GLY A 9 -7.01 -0.65 0.33
CA GLY A 9 -5.85 -1.17 -0.40
C GLY A 9 -5.42 -2.55 0.08
N LEU A 10 -5.45 -2.80 1.40
CA LEU A 10 -5.11 -4.10 1.98
C LEU A 10 -6.10 -5.19 1.55
N ALA A 11 -7.41 -4.89 1.56
CA ALA A 11 -8.42 -5.83 1.08
C ALA A 11 -8.19 -6.21 -0.40
N VAL A 12 -7.88 -5.23 -1.25
CA VAL A 12 -7.54 -5.46 -2.67
C VAL A 12 -6.24 -6.26 -2.81
N ALA A 13 -5.22 -5.94 -2.03
CA ALA A 13 -3.93 -6.65 -2.07
C ALA A 13 -4.08 -8.13 -1.68
N ILE A 14 -4.88 -8.42 -0.66
CA ILE A 14 -5.20 -9.79 -0.24
C ILE A 14 -5.98 -10.51 -1.35
N LEU A 15 -6.98 -9.85 -1.94
CA LEU A 15 -7.75 -10.42 -3.05
C LEU A 15 -6.84 -10.77 -4.24
N LEU A 16 -5.91 -9.88 -4.60
CA LEU A 16 -4.91 -10.15 -5.65
C LEU A 16 -4.01 -11.33 -5.29
N ALA A 17 -3.61 -11.46 -4.03
CA ALA A 17 -2.80 -12.59 -3.57
C ALA A 17 -3.54 -13.93 -3.68
N VAL A 18 -4.87 -13.94 -3.46
CA VAL A 18 -5.72 -15.15 -3.52
C VAL A 18 -6.11 -15.53 -4.94
N VAL A 19 -6.42 -14.55 -5.81
CA VAL A 19 -6.92 -14.78 -7.18
C VAL A 19 -5.78 -15.09 -8.17
N ARG A 20 -4.52 -14.88 -7.76
CA ARG A 20 -3.36 -15.07 -8.63
C ARG A 20 -3.29 -16.51 -9.20
N PRO A 21 -2.88 -16.67 -10.48
CA PRO A 21 -2.61 -17.97 -11.06
C PRO A 21 -1.50 -18.72 -10.28
N SER A 22 -1.72 -20.00 -10.00
CA SER A 22 -0.83 -20.87 -9.21
C SER A 22 0.55 -21.12 -9.85
N GLY A 23 0.77 -20.70 -11.10
CA GLY A 23 1.99 -20.94 -11.87
C GLY A 23 3.24 -20.17 -11.41
N VAL A 24 3.14 -19.24 -10.46
CA VAL A 24 4.29 -18.47 -9.93
C VAL A 24 4.78 -19.12 -8.62
N SER A 25 5.00 -20.43 -8.61
CA SER A 25 5.40 -21.18 -7.42
C SER A 25 6.91 -21.03 -7.18
N GLY A 26 7.34 -20.41 -6.08
CA GLY A 26 8.77 -20.24 -5.73
C GLY A 26 9.08 -18.99 -4.92
N LEU A 27 10.36 -18.80 -4.60
CA LEU A 27 10.88 -17.66 -3.82
C LEU A 27 10.55 -16.31 -4.49
N SER A 28 10.71 -16.23 -5.81
CA SER A 28 10.32 -15.05 -6.60
C SER A 28 8.83 -14.72 -6.46
N GLY A 29 7.95 -15.73 -6.52
CA GLY A 29 6.51 -15.54 -6.37
C GLY A 29 6.11 -15.05 -4.98
N SER A 30 6.75 -15.53 -3.93
CA SER A 30 6.50 -15.06 -2.55
C SER A 30 7.00 -13.64 -2.33
N LEU A 31 8.15 -13.28 -2.89
CA LEU A 31 8.69 -11.93 -2.84
C LEU A 31 7.80 -10.94 -3.59
N GLU A 32 7.30 -11.32 -4.77
CA GLU A 32 6.38 -10.49 -5.55
C GLU A 32 5.06 -10.23 -4.81
N ILE A 33 4.44 -11.25 -4.20
CA ILE A 33 3.22 -11.04 -3.39
C ILE A 33 3.50 -10.10 -2.22
N THR A 34 4.59 -10.32 -1.50
CA THR A 34 4.95 -9.49 -0.34
C THR A 34 5.17 -8.04 -0.77
N ALA A 35 5.79 -7.82 -1.92
CA ALA A 35 5.97 -6.51 -2.51
C ALA A 35 4.63 -5.81 -2.81
N TRP A 36 3.70 -6.51 -3.46
CA TRP A 36 2.37 -5.98 -3.75
C TRP A 36 1.55 -5.72 -2.48
N LEU A 37 1.69 -6.56 -1.46
CA LEU A 37 1.04 -6.40 -0.16
C LEU A 37 1.52 -5.13 0.57
N MET A 38 2.74 -4.64 0.31
CA MET A 38 3.23 -3.38 0.85
C MET A 38 2.89 -2.18 -0.05
N LEU A 39 3.01 -2.33 -1.37
CA LEU A 39 2.78 -1.25 -2.34
C LEU A 39 1.32 -0.80 -2.39
N VAL A 40 0.39 -1.75 -2.54
CA VAL A 40 -1.02 -1.43 -2.78
C VAL A 40 -1.64 -0.67 -1.61
N PRO A 41 -1.46 -1.08 -0.34
CA PRO A 41 -1.99 -0.33 0.80
C PRO A 41 -1.30 1.02 1.00
N ALA A 42 0.01 1.13 0.74
CA ALA A 42 0.75 2.39 0.85
C ALA A 42 0.24 3.43 -0.17
N ILE A 43 0.08 3.02 -1.43
CA ILE A 43 -0.43 3.89 -2.51
C ILE A 43 -1.89 4.25 -2.24
N SER A 44 -2.73 3.28 -1.87
CA SER A 44 -4.15 3.53 -1.59
C SER A 44 -4.34 4.46 -0.39
N ALA A 45 -3.53 4.31 0.67
CA ALA A 45 -3.53 5.20 1.82
C ALA A 45 -3.14 6.64 1.45
N TYR A 46 -2.13 6.81 0.59
CA TYR A 46 -1.74 8.13 0.06
C TYR A 46 -2.84 8.74 -0.80
N LEU A 47 -3.41 7.97 -1.73
CA LEU A 47 -4.49 8.44 -2.59
C LEU A 47 -5.73 8.85 -1.78
N ALA A 48 -6.05 8.12 -0.72
CA ALA A 48 -7.15 8.49 0.17
C ALA A 48 -6.92 9.85 0.85
N MET A 49 -5.67 10.26 1.10
CA MET A 49 -5.37 11.59 1.63
C MET A 49 -5.65 12.72 0.62
N ASN A 50 -5.70 12.44 -0.68
CA ASN A 50 -6.09 13.44 -1.68
C ASN A 50 -7.59 13.79 -1.62
N PHE A 51 -8.40 12.98 -0.93
CA PHE A 51 -9.81 13.27 -0.66
C PHE A 51 -10.03 14.05 0.66
N THR A 52 -8.98 14.66 1.20
CA THR A 52 -9.10 15.53 2.38
C THR A 52 -9.97 16.74 2.06
N GLY A 53 -10.99 17.00 2.87
CA GLY A 53 -12.02 18.03 2.60
C GLY A 53 -13.35 17.49 2.08
N ALA A 54 -13.46 16.19 1.78
CA ALA A 54 -14.69 15.58 1.26
C ALA A 54 -15.77 15.26 2.32
N SER A 55 -15.50 15.46 3.62
CA SER A 55 -16.49 15.22 4.68
C SER A 55 -16.56 16.40 5.66
N THR A 56 -17.76 16.64 6.20
CA THR A 56 -18.10 17.72 7.13
C THR A 56 -17.28 17.71 8.44
N TYR A 57 -16.51 16.65 8.69
CA TYR A 57 -15.73 16.42 9.90
C TYR A 57 -14.22 16.69 9.75
N THR A 58 -13.72 17.13 8.59
CA THR A 58 -12.28 17.38 8.43
C THR A 58 -11.88 18.81 8.77
N SER A 59 -11.12 19.00 9.83
CA SER A 59 -10.37 20.25 10.07
C SER A 59 -8.98 20.19 9.45
N LEU A 60 -8.51 21.32 8.93
CA LEU A 60 -7.18 21.45 8.29
C LEU A 60 -6.04 21.09 9.26
N SER A 61 -6.22 21.40 10.55
CA SER A 61 -5.29 21.04 11.63
C SER A 61 -5.24 19.53 11.90
N GLY A 62 -6.39 18.85 11.85
CA GLY A 62 -6.49 17.40 12.01
C GLY A 62 -5.79 16.66 10.88
N VAL A 63 -6.03 17.06 9.63
CA VAL A 63 -5.37 16.47 8.45
C VAL A 63 -3.85 16.69 8.50
N ARG A 64 -3.39 17.89 8.86
CA ARG A 64 -1.95 18.17 9.00
C ARG A 64 -1.28 17.26 10.05
N LYS A 65 -1.97 16.96 11.14
CA LYS A 65 -1.48 16.01 12.15
C LYS A 65 -1.45 14.59 11.59
N GLU A 66 -2.46 14.18 10.84
CA GLU A 66 -2.52 12.87 10.17
C GLU A 66 -1.36 12.68 9.16
N MET A 67 -1.14 13.67 8.29
CA MET A 67 -0.11 13.60 7.25
C MET A 67 1.31 13.51 7.81
N LYS A 68 1.60 14.19 8.93
CA LYS A 68 2.95 14.20 9.54
C LYS A 68 3.48 12.80 9.88
N TRP A 69 2.62 11.87 10.28
CA TRP A 69 3.04 10.50 10.61
C TRP A 69 2.74 9.51 9.49
N ALA A 70 1.62 9.67 8.78
CA ALA A 70 1.22 8.69 7.78
C ALA A 70 2.00 8.80 6.46
N VAL A 71 2.38 10.00 5.99
CA VAL A 71 3.16 10.15 4.75
C VAL A 71 4.54 9.49 4.84
N PRO A 72 5.34 9.67 5.90
CA PRO A 72 6.62 8.96 6.05
C PRO A 72 6.47 7.43 6.03
N ILE A 73 5.43 6.89 6.68
CA ILE A 73 5.16 5.45 6.72
C ILE A 73 4.76 4.93 5.33
N GLN A 74 3.92 5.67 4.60
CA GLN A 74 3.54 5.33 3.23
C GLN A 74 4.74 5.30 2.30
N ILE A 75 5.64 6.30 2.39
CA ILE A 75 6.87 6.35 1.61
C ILE A 75 7.77 5.15 1.95
N ALA A 76 7.99 4.88 3.23
CA ALA A 76 8.81 3.75 3.66
C ALA A 76 8.24 2.42 3.14
N GLY A 77 6.92 2.20 3.28
CA GLY A 77 6.25 1.00 2.77
C GLY A 77 6.35 0.87 1.25
N ALA A 78 6.18 1.98 0.52
CA ALA A 78 6.31 1.98 -0.93
C ALA A 78 7.74 1.69 -1.38
N VAL A 79 8.75 2.28 -0.74
CA VAL A 79 10.17 2.03 -1.05
C VAL A 79 10.53 0.56 -0.81
N VAL A 80 10.15 0.01 0.35
CA VAL A 80 10.39 -1.41 0.66
C VAL A 80 9.68 -2.31 -0.36
N GLY A 81 8.43 -1.99 -0.70
CA GLY A 81 7.67 -2.74 -1.69
C GLY A 81 8.31 -2.70 -3.09
N VAL A 82 8.81 -1.55 -3.55
CA VAL A 82 9.56 -1.45 -4.82
C VAL A 82 10.83 -2.31 -4.77
N ILE A 83 11.60 -2.26 -3.68
CA ILE A 83 12.81 -3.06 -3.53
C ILE A 83 12.50 -4.55 -3.61
N LEU A 84 11.46 -5.01 -2.89
CA LEU A 84 11.02 -6.41 -2.92
C LEU A 84 10.55 -6.85 -4.31
N TRP A 85 9.84 -5.97 -5.03
CA TRP A 85 9.39 -6.25 -6.39
C TRP A 85 10.54 -6.34 -7.38
N LEU A 86 11.54 -5.47 -7.27
CA LEU A 86 12.75 -5.55 -8.10
C LEU A 86 13.55 -6.81 -7.76
N ALA A 87 13.72 -7.13 -6.48
CA ALA A 87 14.39 -8.35 -6.05
C ALA A 87 13.70 -9.63 -6.56
N SER A 88 12.36 -9.64 -6.64
CA SER A 88 11.64 -10.78 -7.22
C SER A 88 11.98 -11.00 -8.69
N ARG A 89 12.27 -9.93 -9.46
CA ARG A 89 12.66 -10.04 -10.87
C ARG A 89 14.06 -10.60 -11.09
N PHE A 90 14.99 -10.39 -10.15
CA PHE A 90 16.33 -10.97 -10.23
C PHE A 90 16.39 -12.42 -9.73
N THR A 91 15.33 -12.90 -9.06
CA THR A 91 15.22 -14.26 -8.52
C THR A 91 14.25 -15.15 -9.29
N ALA A 92 13.60 -14.60 -10.32
CA ALA A 92 12.75 -15.31 -11.30
C ALA A 92 13.60 -15.91 -12.41
#